data_AF-A0A1G3B1I6-F1
#
_entry.id   AF-A0A1G3B1I6-F1
#
_cell.length_a   1.000
_cell.length_b   1.000
_cell.length_c   1.000
_cell.angle_alpha   90.00
_cell.angle_beta   90.00
_cell.angle_gamma   90.00
#
_symmetry.space_group_name_H-M   'P 1'
#
loop_
_entity.id
_entity.type
_entity.pdbx_description
1 polymer ?
#
loop_
_entity_poly.entity_id
_entity_poly.type
_entity_poly.pdbx_seq_one_letter_code
_entity_poly.pdbx_strand_id
1 'polypeptide(L)'
;MAKASGSYICGTCGITTTGKGHLCNPVKLEKLTVCKHCGRLADNPRHVCVPMVLKVRYACGNCGRVATARTSLCNPQPIPKAIKKPTKVGARAR
;
A
#
# COMPACT_ATOMS: atom_id res chain seq x y z
N MET A 1 16.41 12.93 33.22
CA MET A 1 16.30 12.84 31.74
C MET A 1 14.94 12.24 31.36
N ALA A 2 13.84 13.01 31.41
CA ALA A 2 12.51 12.50 31.04
C ALA A 2 12.32 12.63 29.52
N LYS A 3 12.43 11.50 28.82
CA LYS A 3 12.54 11.42 27.36
C LYS A 3 11.13 11.42 26.73
N ALA A 4 10.77 12.55 26.11
CA ALA A 4 9.75 12.74 25.06
C ALA A 4 8.55 11.78 25.09
N SER A 5 7.46 12.26 25.71
CA SER A 5 6.09 11.75 25.59
C SER A 5 5.55 11.91 24.17
N GLY A 6 6.03 11.07 23.25
CA GLY A 6 5.38 10.82 21.96
C GLY A 6 4.53 9.56 22.08
N SER A 7 3.35 9.53 21.47
CA SER A 7 2.57 8.29 21.34
C SER A 7 3.29 7.35 20.36
N TYR A 8 3.58 6.14 20.81
CA TYR A 8 4.16 5.07 20.00
C TYR A 8 3.10 4.01 19.75
N ILE A 9 3.02 3.52 18.52
CA ILE A 9 2.18 2.39 18.14
C ILE A 9 3.03 1.18 17.83
N CYS A 10 2.58 0.02 18.28
CA CYS A 10 3.10 -1.28 17.90
C CYS A 10 2.84 -1.50 16.40
N GLY A 11 3.87 -1.52 15.55
CA GLY A 11 3.69 -1.80 14.12
C GLY A 11 3.12 -3.20 13.83
N THR A 12 3.24 -4.13 14.79
CA THR A 12 2.78 -5.52 14.67
C THR A 12 1.34 -5.70 15.15
N CYS A 13 0.98 -5.04 16.25
CA CYS A 13 -0.24 -5.31 17.01
C CYS A 13 -1.19 -4.11 17.14
N GLY A 14 -0.76 -2.92 16.73
CA GLY A 14 -1.59 -1.70 16.74
C GLY A 14 -1.80 -1.06 18.11
N ILE A 15 -1.26 -1.63 19.19
CA ILE A 15 -1.37 -1.07 20.55
C ILE A 15 -0.59 0.24 20.62
N THR A 16 -1.22 1.28 21.17
CA THR A 16 -0.61 2.59 21.37
C THR A 16 -0.21 2.77 22.83
N THR A 17 1.01 3.26 23.08
CA THR A 17 1.54 3.54 24.41
C THR A 17 2.39 4.81 24.39
N THR A 18 2.52 5.46 25.54
CA THR A 18 3.37 6.63 25.76
C THR A 18 4.86 6.27 25.89
N GLY A 19 5.19 4.98 26.03
CA GLY A 19 6.57 4.51 26.25
C GLY A 19 7.02 3.45 25.24
N LYS A 20 8.21 3.62 24.66
CA LYS A 20 8.79 2.66 23.69
C LYS A 20 9.08 1.27 24.27
N GLY A 21 9.33 1.19 25.59
CA GLY A 21 9.88 0.00 26.25
C GLY A 21 8.94 -1.22 26.28
N HIS A 22 7.64 -1.02 26.04
CA HIS A 22 6.63 -2.10 26.08
C HIS A 22 6.21 -2.58 24.70
N LEU A 23 6.78 -2.05 23.62
CA LEU A 23 6.40 -2.39 22.25
C LEU A 23 7.44 -3.27 21.57
N CYS A 24 6.99 -4.36 20.96
CA CYS A 24 7.83 -5.24 20.14
C CYS A 24 8.40 -4.52 18.91
N ASN A 25 7.64 -3.58 18.34
CA ASN A 25 8.05 -2.74 17.21
C ASN A 25 7.51 -1.31 17.39
N PRO A 26 8.23 -0.43 18.13
CA PRO A 26 7.77 0.93 18.42
C PRO A 26 7.89 1.84 17.19
N VAL A 27 6.75 2.26 16.64
CA VAL A 27 6.67 3.26 15.57
C VAL A 27 6.06 4.54 16.11
N LYS A 28 6.65 5.70 15.81
CA LYS A 28 6.11 7.01 16.26
C LYS A 28 4.83 7.35 15.52
N LEU A 29 3.75 7.67 16.23
CA LEU A 29 2.46 8.01 15.60
C LEU A 29 2.59 9.13 14.55
N GLU A 30 3.41 10.15 14.82
CA GLU A 30 3.66 11.30 13.93
C GLU A 30 4.25 10.91 12.56
N LYS A 31 4.84 9.72 12.45
CA LYS A 31 5.42 9.22 11.19
C LYS A 31 4.47 8.30 10.42
N LEU A 32 3.37 7.85 11.03
CA LEU A 32 2.43 7.00 10.32
C LEU A 32 1.43 7.85 9.54
N THR A 33 1.20 7.44 8.30
CA THR A 33 0.18 8.03 7.43
C THR A 33 -0.93 7.02 7.21
N VAL A 34 -2.18 7.47 7.19
CA VAL A 34 -3.32 6.60 6.88
C VAL A 34 -3.37 6.39 5.36
N CYS A 35 -3.26 5.15 4.92
CA CYS A 35 -3.42 4.84 3.51
C CYS A 35 -4.89 5.01 3.10
N LYS A 36 -5.18 5.94 2.19
CA LYS A 36 -6.55 6.20 1.67
C LYS A 36 -7.17 5.00 0.94
N HIS A 37 -6.38 4.01 0.55
CA HIS A 37 -6.86 2.84 -0.19
C HIS A 37 -7.26 1.65 0.69
N CYS A 38 -6.58 1.43 1.82
CA CYS A 38 -6.86 0.31 2.72
C CYS A 38 -7.23 0.73 4.15
N GLY A 39 -7.14 2.02 4.49
CA GLY A 39 -7.44 2.55 5.82
C GLY A 39 -6.41 2.19 6.89
N ARG A 40 -5.35 1.44 6.55
CA ARG A 40 -4.32 1.02 7.50
C ARG A 40 -3.26 2.11 7.65
N LEU A 41 -2.71 2.22 8.86
CA LEU A 41 -1.56 3.07 9.15
C LEU A 41 -0.32 2.46 8.51
N ALA A 42 0.39 3.25 7.71
CA ALA A 42 1.64 2.89 7.07
C ALA A 42 2.74 3.82 7.55
N ASP A 43 3.88 3.25 7.93
CA ASP A 43 5.09 3.98 8.31
C ASP A 43 5.84 4.52 7.08
N ASN A 44 5.61 3.92 5.91
CA ASN A 44 6.25 4.28 4.65
C ASN A 44 5.27 4.96 3.68
N PRO A 45 5.65 6.10 3.07
CA PRO A 45 4.83 6.76 2.04
C PRO A 45 4.75 5.94 0.73
N ARG A 46 5.62 4.93 0.58
CA ARG A 46 5.62 3.97 -0.55
C ARG A 46 4.82 2.70 -0.27
N HIS A 47 3.99 2.68 0.77
CA HIS A 47 3.14 1.54 1.08
C HIS A 47 2.20 1.20 -0.08
N VAL A 48 2.30 -0.04 -0.58
CA VAL A 48 1.39 -0.57 -1.60
C VAL A 48 0.53 -1.66 -0.95
N CYS A 49 -0.75 -1.36 -0.74
CA CYS A 49 -1.69 -2.32 -0.17
C CYS A 49 -2.27 -3.26 -1.24
N VAL A 50 -2.74 -4.43 -0.83
CA VAL A 50 -3.42 -5.42 -1.70
C VAL A 50 -4.47 -4.79 -2.63
N PRO A 51 -5.43 -3.97 -2.16
CA PRO A 51 -6.43 -3.36 -3.05
C PRO A 51 -5.81 -2.38 -4.06
N MET A 52 -4.67 -1.77 -3.75
CA MET A 52 -3.95 -0.88 -4.66
C MET A 52 -3.23 -1.68 -5.76
N VAL A 53 -2.58 -2.80 -5.43
CA VAL A 53 -1.96 -3.71 -6.42
C VAL A 53 -2.99 -4.18 -7.46
N LEU A 54 -4.21 -4.49 -7.02
CA LEU A 54 -5.29 -4.90 -7.92
C LEU A 54 -5.74 -3.79 -8.88
N LYS A 55 -5.54 -2.52 -8.53
CA LYS A 55 -5.96 -1.38 -9.34
C LYS A 55 -4.85 -0.82 -10.24
N VAL A 56 -3.60 -0.82 -9.80
CA VAL A 56 -2.47 -0.28 -10.59
C VAL A 56 -2.31 -1.01 -11.91
N ARG A 57 -2.17 -0.28 -13.02
CA ARG A 57 -2.05 -0.87 -14.37
C ARG A 57 -0.71 -0.56 -15.02
N TYR A 58 0.03 0.37 -14.45
CA TYR A 58 1.28 0.88 -15.00
C TYR A 58 2.32 0.98 -13.89
N ALA A 59 3.56 0.68 -14.24
CA ALA A 59 4.75 0.90 -13.43
C ALA A 59 5.69 1.85 -14.18
N CYS A 60 6.43 2.69 -13.48
CA CYS A 60 7.43 3.55 -14.09
C CYS A 60 8.68 2.72 -14.40
N GLY A 61 9.09 2.67 -15.67
CA GLY A 61 10.32 1.97 -16.08
C GLY A 61 11.59 2.53 -15.45
N ASN A 62 11.61 3.82 -15.06
CA ASN A 62 12.81 4.47 -14.54
C ASN A 62 12.92 4.41 -13.00
N CYS A 63 11.82 4.55 -12.27
CA CYS A 63 11.83 4.70 -10.82
C CYS A 63 10.98 3.68 -10.05
N GLY A 64 10.36 2.72 -10.76
CA GLY A 64 9.57 1.64 -10.15
C GLY A 64 8.25 2.08 -9.51
N ARG A 65 7.84 3.34 -9.64
CA ARG A 65 6.57 3.84 -9.07
C ARG A 65 5.37 3.23 -9.80
N VAL A 66 4.35 2.78 -9.07
CA VAL A 66 3.13 2.19 -9.66
C VAL A 66 1.95 3.16 -9.64
N ALA A 67 1.11 3.12 -10.68
CA ALA A 67 -0.09 3.94 -10.78
C ALA A 67 -1.21 3.25 -11.55
N THR A 68 -2.43 3.74 -11.33
CA THR A 68 -3.62 3.36 -12.11
C THR A 68 -3.67 4.06 -13.46
N ALA A 69 -3.14 5.27 -13.56
CA ALA A 69 -3.11 6.10 -14.75
C ALA A 69 -1.69 6.31 -15.28
N ARG A 70 -1.54 6.40 -16.60
CA ARG A 70 -0.25 6.67 -17.27
C ARG A 70 0.27 8.07 -16.98
N THR A 71 -0.63 9.05 -16.87
CA THR A 71 -0.31 10.47 -16.61
C THR A 71 0.35 10.72 -15.26
N SER A 72 0.24 9.77 -14.33
CA SER A 72 0.85 9.86 -13.00
C SER A 72 2.29 9.35 -12.94
N LEU A 73 2.88 8.95 -14.08
CA LEU A 73 4.21 8.34 -14.16
C LEU A 73 5.07 9.04 -15.22
N CYS A 74 6.37 9.13 -14.95
CA CYS A 74 7.34 9.74 -15.87
C CYS A 74 7.59 8.87 -17.12
N ASN A 75 7.68 7.54 -16.93
CA ASN A 75 7.84 6.57 -18.02
C ASN A 75 6.89 5.38 -17.79
N PRO A 76 5.60 5.49 -18.15
CA PRO A 76 4.60 4.47 -17.86
C PRO A 76 4.79 3.22 -18.73
N GLN A 77 5.13 2.10 -18.07
CA GLN A 77 5.17 0.76 -18.64
C GLN A 77 3.97 -0.07 -18.17
N PRO A 78 3.25 -0.77 -19.04
CA PRO A 78 2.09 -1.57 -18.65
C PRO A 78 2.52 -2.78 -17.81
N ILE A 79 1.80 -3.03 -16.72
CA ILE A 79 1.97 -4.25 -15.92
C ILE A 79 1.02 -5.30 -16.50
N PRO A 80 1.51 -6.43 -17.03
CA PRO A 80 0.65 -7.48 -17.57
C PRO A 80 -0.18 -8.11 -16.44
N LYS A 81 -1.45 -7.71 -16.34
CA LYS A 81 -2.43 -8.44 -15.53
C LYS A 81 -2.92 -9.61 -16.37
N ALA A 82 -2.39 -10.79 -16.12
CA ALA A 82 -2.94 -12.04 -16.65
C ALA A 82 -4.30 -12.33 -16.01
N ILE A 83 -5.32 -11.53 -16.33
CA ILE A 83 -6.72 -11.89 -16.08
C ILE A 83 -7.33 -12.08 -17.47
N LYS A 84 -7.01 -13.22 -18.08
CA LYS A 84 -7.76 -13.69 -19.25
C LYS A 84 -9.18 -13.93 -18.76
N LYS A 85 -10.16 -13.10 -19.17
CA LYS A 85 -11.58 -13.43 -18.95
C LYS A 85 -11.81 -14.81 -19.59
N PRO A 86 -12.54 -15.75 -18.96
CA PRO A 86 -13.01 -16.93 -19.66
C PRO A 86 -13.92 -16.43 -20.79
N THR A 87 -13.43 -16.54 -22.01
CA THR A 87 -14.17 -16.24 -23.23
C THR A 87 -15.41 -17.13 -23.20
N LYS A 88 -16.61 -16.55 -23.04
CA LYS A 88 -17.86 -17.29 -23.23
C LYS A 88 -17.84 -17.80 -24.68
N VAL A 89 -17.55 -19.09 -24.86
CA VAL A 89 -17.85 -19.79 -26.11
C VAL A 89 -19.37 -19.80 -26.20
N GLY A 90 -19.89 -18.94 -27.08
CA GLY A 90 -21.31 -18.92 -27.40
C GLY A 90 -21.72 -20.28 -27.94
N ALA A 91 -22.65 -20.93 -27.25
CA ALA A 91 -23.39 -22.06 -27.78
C ALA A 91 -24.20 -21.57 -28.98
N ARG A 92 -23.69 -21.84 -30.18
CA ARG A 92 -24.44 -21.68 -31.44
C ARG A 92 -25.54 -22.73 -31.47
N ALA A 93 -26.74 -22.26 -31.83
CA ALA A 93 -27.96 -23.02 -32.04
C ALA A 93 -27.78 -24.18 -33.04
N ARG A 94 -28.45 -25.30 -32.76
CA ARG A 94 -29.02 -26.23 -33.73
C ARG A 94 -30.36 -26.71 -33.20
#